data_AF-A0A2T9VJF1-F1
#
_entry.id   AF-A0A2T9VJF1-F1
#
_cell.length_a   1.000
_cell.length_b   1.000
_cell.length_c   1.000
_cell.angle_alpha   90.00
_cell.angle_beta   90.00
_cell.angle_gamma   90.00
#
_symmetry.space_group_name_H-M   'P 1'
#
loop_
_entity.id
_entity.type
_entity.pdbx_description
1 polymer ?
#
loop_
_entity_poly.entity_id
_entity_poly.type
_entity_poly.pdbx_seq_one_letter_code
_entity_poly.pdbx_strand_id
1 'polypeptide(L)'
;MPTLLHYHHPLMPGYLDGNVPKGICLYTPDETQRHYLNELELYRGMSVQDPPKGELPITGVYTMGSTSSVGQSCSSDLDIWVCHQSWLDSEERQLRQRKCSLLESWAASLGVEVSFFLIDENRFRHNESGSLGGEDCGSTQHI
;
A
#
# COMPACT_ATOMS: atom_id res chain seq x y z
N MET A 1 -5.55 -4.16 4.99
CA MET A 1 -4.46 -3.60 4.17
C MET A 1 -4.35 -2.07 4.23
N PRO A 2 -5.39 -1.26 3.97
CA PRO A 2 -5.26 0.21 3.92
C PRO A 2 -4.69 0.85 5.20
N THR A 3 -5.06 0.32 6.39
CA THR A 3 -4.51 0.75 7.68
C THR A 3 -2.98 0.69 7.74
N LEU A 4 -2.37 -0.32 7.12
CA LEU A 4 -0.92 -0.54 7.12
C LEU A 4 -0.18 0.44 6.20
N LEU A 5 -0.87 0.99 5.20
CA LEU A 5 -0.36 2.07 4.34
C LEU A 5 -0.58 3.45 4.98
N HIS A 6 -1.67 3.60 5.73
CA HIS A 6 -2.02 4.84 6.41
C HIS A 6 -1.13 5.12 7.63
N TYR A 7 -0.86 4.10 8.44
CA TYR A 7 -0.04 4.20 9.64
C TYR A 7 1.36 3.62 9.43
N HIS A 8 2.30 4.06 10.26
CA HIS A 8 3.67 3.53 10.28
C HIS A 8 4.11 3.38 11.73
N HIS A 9 4.16 2.14 12.20
CA HIS A 9 4.50 1.81 13.57
C HIS A 9 5.37 0.54 13.60
N PRO A 10 6.40 0.47 14.47
CA PRO A 10 7.35 -0.65 14.44
C PRO A 10 6.80 -2.03 14.86
N LEU A 11 5.56 -2.13 15.34
CA LEU A 11 4.86 -3.41 15.50
C LEU A 11 4.01 -3.80 14.28
N MET A 12 3.85 -2.90 13.31
CA MET A 12 3.12 -3.19 12.09
C MET A 12 4.03 -3.92 11.09
N PRO A 13 3.48 -4.87 10.32
CA PRO A 13 4.21 -5.43 9.18
C PRO A 13 4.56 -4.33 8.18
N GLY A 14 5.66 -4.52 7.46
CA GLY A 14 6.16 -3.52 6.51
C GLY A 14 6.79 -2.27 7.15
N TYR A 15 7.06 -2.29 8.46
CA TYR A 15 7.84 -1.22 9.08
C TYR A 15 9.26 -1.18 8.53
N LEU A 16 9.74 0.03 8.32
CA LEU A 16 11.10 0.39 7.94
C LEU A 16 11.54 1.52 8.84
N ASP A 17 12.80 1.51 9.24
CA ASP A 17 13.40 2.66 9.92
C ASP A 17 13.50 3.86 8.98
N GLY A 18 13.37 5.06 9.55
CA GLY A 18 13.36 6.32 8.81
C GLY A 18 11.95 6.89 8.59
N ASN A 19 11.89 7.97 7.82
CA ASN A 19 10.66 8.72 7.58
C ASN A 19 9.93 8.21 6.33
N VAL A 20 9.24 7.07 6.46
CA VAL A 20 8.45 6.52 5.35
C VAL A 20 7.18 7.35 5.15
N PRO A 21 6.90 7.85 3.93
CA PRO A 21 5.66 8.57 3.64
C PRO A 21 4.43 7.72 3.98
N LYS A 22 3.56 8.26 4.85
CA LYS A 22 2.38 7.57 5.39
C LYS A 22 1.15 8.48 5.36
N GLY A 23 -0.02 7.87 5.31
CA GLY A 23 -1.31 8.58 5.29
C GLY A 23 -1.99 8.51 3.93
N ILE A 24 -3.29 8.22 3.97
CA ILE A 24 -4.19 8.14 2.82
C ILE A 24 -5.22 9.25 2.96
N CYS A 25 -5.41 10.03 1.89
CA CYS A 25 -6.44 11.05 1.81
C CYS A 25 -7.82 10.49 2.19
N LEU A 26 -8.50 11.18 3.10
CA LEU A 26 -9.87 10.87 3.56
C LEU A 26 -10.06 9.47 4.15
N TYR A 27 -8.98 8.77 4.51
CA TYR A 27 -9.10 7.50 5.20
C TYR A 27 -9.48 7.69 6.66
N THR A 28 -10.50 6.97 7.10
CA THR A 28 -10.92 6.89 8.50
C THR A 28 -10.97 5.41 8.89
N PRO A 29 -10.25 5.00 9.95
CA PRO A 29 -10.29 3.61 10.39
C PRO A 29 -11.67 3.26 10.97
N ASP A 30 -12.13 2.03 10.71
CA ASP A 30 -13.34 1.49 11.35
C ASP A 30 -13.10 1.12 12.83
N GLU A 31 -14.12 0.59 13.50
CA GLU A 31 -14.01 0.19 14.92
C GLU A 31 -12.99 -0.91 15.19
N THR A 32 -12.96 -1.94 14.34
CA THR A 32 -12.01 -3.05 14.46
C THR A 32 -10.58 -2.56 14.24
N GLN A 33 -10.38 -1.69 13.25
CA GLN A 33 -9.09 -1.08 12.95
C GLN A 33 -8.64 -0.17 14.10
N ARG A 34 -9.53 0.66 14.67
CA ARG A 34 -9.22 1.49 15.84
C ARG A 34 -8.83 0.65 17.05
N HIS A 35 -9.53 -0.45 17.31
CA HIS A 35 -9.16 -1.37 18.38
C HIS A 35 -7.75 -1.94 18.17
N TYR A 36 -7.44 -2.39 16.96
CA TYR A 36 -6.09 -2.85 16.62
C TYR A 36 -5.02 -1.78 16.87
N LEU A 37 -5.28 -0.53 16.48
CA LEU A 37 -4.34 0.57 16.71
C LEU A 37 -4.12 0.84 18.20
N ASN A 38 -5.19 0.87 19.01
CA ASN A 38 -5.10 1.08 20.46
C ASN A 38 -4.28 -0.03 21.14
N GLU A 39 -4.46 -1.28 20.73
CA GLU A 39 -3.66 -2.40 21.25
C GLU A 39 -2.16 -2.18 20.99
N LEU A 40 -1.78 -1.71 19.79
CA LEU A 40 -0.39 -1.42 19.47
C LEU A 40 0.22 -0.33 20.37
N GLU A 41 -0.57 0.70 20.71
CA GLU A 41 -0.14 1.75 21.63
C GLU A 41 0.11 1.19 23.03
N LEU A 42 -0.77 0.32 23.52
CA LEU A 42 -0.64 -0.33 24.83
C LEU A 42 0.60 -1.21 24.92
N TYR A 43 0.91 -1.98 23.86
CA TYR A 43 2.05 -2.90 23.87
C TYR A 43 3.42 -2.21 23.86
N ARG A 44 3.55 -1.05 23.21
CA ARG A 44 4.85 -0.36 23.07
C ARG A 44 4.94 0.93 23.89
N GLY A 45 3.84 1.42 24.45
CA GLY A 45 3.76 2.74 25.10
C GLY A 45 4.07 3.91 24.14
N MET A 46 4.03 3.65 22.84
CA MET A 46 4.25 4.64 21.79
C MET A 46 2.94 4.86 21.06
N SER A 47 2.48 6.11 21.00
CA SER A 47 1.27 6.43 20.25
C SER A 47 1.47 6.17 18.75
N VAL A 48 0.46 5.59 18.12
CA VAL A 48 0.41 5.50 16.67
C VAL A 48 0.24 6.92 16.15
N GLN A 49 1.33 7.49 15.62
CA GLN A 49 1.27 8.85 15.11
C GLN A 49 0.31 8.94 13.93
N ASP A 50 -0.73 9.77 14.10
CA ASP A 50 -1.55 10.22 13.00
C ASP A 50 -0.67 10.80 11.89
N PRO A 51 -1.06 10.61 10.63
CA PRO A 51 -0.35 11.22 9.53
C PRO A 51 -0.37 12.77 9.67
N PRO A 52 0.62 13.46 9.09
CA PRO A 52 0.74 14.90 9.21
C PRO A 52 -0.53 15.64 8.74
N LYS A 53 -0.86 16.74 9.41
CA LYS A 53 -1.97 17.62 8.99
C LYS A 53 -1.58 18.34 7.70
N GLY A 54 -2.32 18.12 6.62
CA GLY A 54 -2.05 18.72 5.31
C GLY A 54 -2.37 17.74 4.17
N GLU A 55 -1.75 17.96 3.02
CA GLU A 55 -1.82 17.00 1.92
C GLU A 55 -1.09 15.72 2.30
N LEU A 56 -1.79 14.59 2.16
CA LEU A 56 -1.25 13.28 2.47
C LEU A 56 -0.58 12.68 1.23
N PRO A 57 0.49 11.86 1.42
CA PRO A 57 1.30 11.35 0.32
C PRO A 57 0.55 10.33 -0.56
N ILE A 58 -0.51 9.70 -0.07
CA ILE A 58 -1.33 8.74 -0.82
C ILE A 58 -2.66 9.42 -1.17
N THR A 59 -2.88 9.67 -2.45
CA THR A 59 -4.12 10.26 -2.98
C THR A 59 -5.27 9.26 -3.00
N GLY A 60 -4.98 7.97 -3.15
CA GLY A 60 -5.98 6.92 -3.11
C GLY A 60 -5.38 5.52 -3.14
N VAL A 61 -6.16 4.54 -2.69
CA VAL A 61 -5.82 3.12 -2.78
C VAL A 61 -6.97 2.41 -3.47
N TYR A 62 -6.66 1.67 -4.52
CA TYR A 62 -7.63 0.96 -5.34
C TYR A 62 -7.23 -0.50 -5.41
N THR A 63 -8.22 -1.39 -5.54
CA THR A 63 -7.97 -2.81 -5.75
C THR A 63 -8.43 -3.21 -7.14
N MET A 64 -7.57 -3.84 -7.91
CA MET A 64 -7.87 -4.45 -9.20
C MET A 64 -7.84 -5.98 -9.05
N GLY A 65 -8.51 -6.70 -9.95
CA GLY A 65 -8.52 -8.17 -9.93
C GLY A 65 -9.92 -8.78 -9.85
N SER A 66 -9.96 -10.11 -9.89
CA SER A 66 -11.17 -10.97 -9.96
C SER A 66 -12.07 -10.90 -8.72
N THR A 67 -11.81 -10.00 -7.78
CA THR A 67 -12.59 -9.74 -6.57
C THR A 67 -14.02 -9.24 -6.85
N SER A 68 -14.34 -8.86 -8.09
CA SER A 68 -15.70 -8.51 -8.55
C SER A 68 -16.44 -9.63 -9.31
N SER A 69 -15.85 -10.83 -9.45
CA SER A 69 -16.44 -11.95 -10.19
C SER A 69 -17.01 -13.02 -9.25
N VAL A 70 -18.18 -13.56 -9.58
CA VAL A 70 -18.93 -14.58 -8.81
C VAL A 70 -18.20 -15.94 -8.63
N GLY A 71 -17.01 -16.11 -9.20
CA GLY A 71 -16.22 -17.35 -9.19
C GLY A 71 -14.93 -17.29 -8.37
N GLN A 72 -15.00 -16.80 -7.13
CA GLN A 72 -13.84 -16.70 -6.22
C GLN A 72 -13.31 -18.09 -5.83
N SER A 73 -12.01 -18.31 -6.09
CA SER A 73 -11.20 -19.35 -5.43
C SER A 73 -10.44 -18.69 -4.26
N CYS A 74 -10.18 -19.43 -3.18
CA CYS A 74 -9.42 -18.97 -2.01
C CYS A 74 -7.95 -18.57 -2.31
N SER A 75 -7.54 -18.63 -3.58
CA SER A 75 -6.20 -18.39 -4.11
C SER A 75 -6.15 -17.18 -5.05
N SER A 76 -7.07 -16.22 -4.92
CA SER A 76 -7.14 -15.10 -5.86
C SER A 76 -6.11 -14.03 -5.50
N ASP A 77 -5.30 -13.65 -6.49
CA ASP A 77 -4.30 -12.59 -6.39
C ASP A 77 -4.99 -11.23 -6.16
N LEU A 78 -4.55 -10.50 -5.12
CA LEU A 78 -5.06 -9.17 -4.82
C LEU A 78 -4.12 -8.10 -5.39
N ASP A 79 -4.54 -7.40 -6.45
CA ASP A 79 -3.79 -6.27 -6.98
C ASP A 79 -4.20 -4.98 -6.28
N ILE A 80 -3.25 -4.29 -5.66
CA ILE A 80 -3.49 -3.02 -4.95
C ILE A 80 -2.72 -1.91 -5.64
N TRP A 81 -3.44 -0.96 -6.22
CA TRP A 81 -2.89 0.27 -6.76
C TRP A 81 -2.84 1.32 -5.66
N VAL A 82 -1.66 1.89 -5.47
CA VAL A 82 -1.39 2.90 -4.45
C VAL A 82 -1.03 4.18 -5.16
N CYS A 83 -2.03 5.04 -5.34
CA CYS A 83 -1.87 6.32 -5.99
C CYS A 83 -1.23 7.30 -5.02
N HIS A 84 -0.09 7.87 -5.41
CA HIS A 84 0.66 8.82 -4.60
C HIS A 84 0.72 10.20 -5.26
N GLN A 85 0.99 11.22 -4.45
CA GLN A 85 1.18 12.58 -4.93
C GLN A 85 2.45 12.67 -5.79
N SER A 86 2.47 13.54 -6.79
CA SER A 86 3.64 13.67 -7.67
C SER A 86 4.81 14.39 -7.01
N TRP A 87 4.56 15.11 -5.92
CA TRP A 87 5.60 15.81 -5.16
C TRP A 87 6.51 14.89 -4.35
N LEU A 88 6.16 13.60 -4.21
CA LEU A 88 7.06 12.64 -3.55
C LEU A 88 8.37 12.57 -4.32
N ASP A 89 9.50 12.68 -3.63
CA ASP A 89 10.80 12.53 -4.27
C ASP A 89 11.16 11.06 -4.58
N SER A 90 12.30 10.82 -5.21
CA SER A 90 12.74 9.46 -5.57
C SER A 90 13.02 8.57 -4.36
N GLU A 91 13.53 9.12 -3.26
CA GLU A 91 13.85 8.38 -2.04
C GLU A 91 12.56 7.97 -1.31
N GLU A 92 11.62 8.90 -1.19
CA GLU A 92 10.29 8.68 -0.64
C GLU A 92 9.52 7.58 -1.41
N ARG A 93 9.59 7.60 -2.74
CA ARG A 93 9.01 6.55 -3.60
C ARG A 93 9.68 5.20 -3.36
N GLN A 94 11.01 5.16 -3.24
CA GLN A 94 11.74 3.92 -2.95
C GLN A 94 11.40 3.36 -1.56
N LEU A 95 11.29 4.20 -0.53
CA LEU A 95 10.86 3.79 0.80
C LEU A 95 9.45 3.20 0.79
N ARG A 96 8.53 3.81 0.03
CA ARG A 96 7.18 3.25 -0.16
C ARG A 96 7.22 1.91 -0.90
N GLN A 97 8.00 1.79 -1.96
CA GLN A 97 8.11 0.55 -2.72
C GLN A 97 8.62 -0.58 -1.82
N ARG A 98 9.67 -0.31 -1.03
CA ARG A 98 10.20 -1.27 -0.04
C ARG A 98 9.16 -1.66 0.99
N LYS A 99 8.40 -0.69 1.53
CA LYS A 99 7.31 -0.98 2.47
C LYS A 99 6.26 -1.88 1.83
N CYS A 100 5.88 -1.62 0.58
CA CYS A 100 4.94 -2.47 -0.15
C CYS A 100 5.47 -3.90 -0.32
N SER A 101 6.71 -4.08 -0.75
CA SER A 101 7.31 -5.42 -0.89
C SER A 101 7.39 -6.20 0.43
N LEU A 102 7.60 -5.51 1.56
CA LEU A 102 7.53 -6.16 2.87
C LEU A 102 6.09 -6.57 3.25
N LEU A 103 5.10 -5.78 2.86
CA LEU A 103 3.69 -6.13 3.06
C LEU A 103 3.28 -7.32 2.17
N GLU A 104 3.79 -7.41 0.94
CA GLU A 104 3.61 -8.58 0.07
C GLU A 104 4.17 -9.84 0.71
N SER A 105 5.43 -9.77 1.16
CA SER A 105 6.10 -10.91 1.81
C SER A 105 5.37 -11.34 3.09
N TRP A 106 4.91 -10.37 3.88
CA TRP A 106 4.15 -10.65 5.09
C TRP A 106 2.78 -11.27 4.77
N ALA A 107 2.05 -10.76 3.78
CA ALA A 107 0.77 -11.35 3.36
C ALA A 107 0.96 -12.77 2.83
N ALA A 108 2.00 -13.01 2.02
CA ALA A 108 2.35 -14.34 1.53
C ALA A 108 2.64 -15.32 2.67
N SER A 109 3.27 -14.87 3.76
CA SER A 109 3.47 -15.69 4.97
C SER A 109 2.18 -16.13 5.66
N LEU A 110 1.07 -15.43 5.39
CA LEU A 110 -0.28 -15.76 5.85
C LEU A 110 -1.10 -16.53 4.80
N GLY A 111 -0.49 -16.91 3.68
CA GLY A 111 -1.15 -17.59 2.56
C GLY A 111 -2.00 -16.68 1.68
N VAL A 112 -1.76 -15.35 1.73
CA VAL A 112 -2.45 -14.37 0.90
C VAL A 112 -1.50 -13.80 -0.15
N GLU A 113 -1.82 -13.98 -1.42
CA GLU A 113 -1.06 -13.39 -2.52
C GLU A 113 -1.59 -11.97 -2.80
N VAL A 114 -0.70 -10.98 -2.70
CA VAL A 114 -1.00 -9.57 -2.92
C VAL A 114 0.14 -8.94 -3.70
N SER A 115 -0.20 -8.05 -4.63
CA SER A 115 0.74 -7.30 -5.46
C SER A 115 0.43 -5.81 -5.33
N PHE A 116 1.44 -4.98 -5.02
CA PHE A 116 1.28 -3.54 -4.91
C PHE A 116 1.92 -2.80 -6.08
N PHE A 117 1.16 -1.87 -6.66
CA PHE A 117 1.61 -1.02 -7.76
C PHE A 117 1.56 0.45 -7.34
N LEU A 118 2.73 1.11 -7.30
CA LEU A 118 2.80 2.55 -7.03
C LEU A 118 2.45 3.34 -8.30
N ILE A 119 1.45 4.21 -8.20
CA ILE A 119 0.97 5.01 -9.33
C ILE A 119 1.10 6.50 -9.01
N ASP A 120 1.81 7.24 -9.85
CA ASP A 120 1.89 8.69 -9.76
C ASP A 120 0.54 9.32 -10.18
N GLU A 121 -0.01 10.24 -9.38
CA GLU A 121 -1.32 10.88 -9.66
C GLU A 121 -1.38 11.56 -11.04
N ASN A 122 -0.26 12.08 -11.54
CA ASN A 122 -0.19 12.83 -12.78
C ASN A 122 -0.01 11.92 -13.99
N ARG A 123 0.29 10.64 -13.79
CA ARG A 123 0.38 9.63 -14.85
C ARG A 123 -0.91 9.50 -15.66
N PHE A 124 -2.08 9.67 -15.03
CA PHE A 124 -3.37 9.65 -15.72
C PHE A 124 -3.76 11.00 -16.35
N ARG A 125 -3.31 12.11 -15.76
CA ARG A 125 -3.67 13.46 -16.23
C ARG A 125 -2.96 13.86 -17.53
N HIS A 126 -1.75 13.35 -17.76
CA HIS A 126 -0.91 13.80 -18.88
C HIS A 126 -0.97 12.90 -20.12
N ASN A 127 -1.78 11.82 -20.13
CA ASN A 127 -1.80 10.81 -21.19
C ASN A 127 -0.38 10.31 -21.54
N GLU A 128 0.55 10.39 -20.57
CA GLU A 128 1.82 9.73 -20.65
C GLU A 128 1.54 8.26 -20.35
N SER A 129 1.08 7.55 -21.39
CA SER A 129 1.42 6.15 -21.60
C SER A 129 2.94 6.06 -21.64
N GLY A 130 3.56 6.23 -20.47
CA GLY A 130 4.98 6.07 -20.26
C GLY A 130 5.33 4.70 -20.79
N SER A 131 6.20 4.70 -21.79
CA SER A 131 6.90 3.53 -22.28
C SER A 131 7.11 2.57 -21.11
N LEU A 132 6.61 1.34 -21.26
CA LEU A 132 6.99 0.20 -20.42
C LEU A 132 8.50 0.21 -20.33
N GLY A 133 9.01 0.80 -19.24
CA GLY A 133 10.43 0.88 -18.97
C GLY A 133 10.86 -0.50 -18.55
N GLY A 134 11.17 -1.36 -19.52
CA GLY A 134 12.21 -2.39 -19.45
C GLY A 134 12.17 -3.44 -18.34
N GLU A 135 11.10 -3.57 -17.56
CA GLU A 135 10.93 -4.62 -16.55
C GLU A 135 9.49 -5.14 -16.59
N ASP A 136 9.10 -5.61 -17.78
CA ASP A 136 7.94 -6.48 -17.97
C ASP A 136 8.42 -7.79 -18.63
N CYS A 137 7.65 -8.85 -18.42
CA CYS A 137 7.79 -10.24 -18.88
C CYS A 137 8.47 -11.21 -17.89
N GLY A 138 7.93 -11.26 -16.67
CA GLY A 138 7.73 -12.55 -16.02
C GLY A 138 6.68 -13.33 -16.82
N SER A 139 7.14 -14.32 -17.58
CA SER A 139 6.35 -15.22 -18.42
C SER A 139 5.12 -15.78 -17.71
N THR A 140 3.92 -15.61 -18.27
CA THR A 140 2.88 -16.65 -18.26
C THR A 140 1.97 -16.49 -19.47
N GLN A 141 2.18 -17.37 -20.44
CA GLN A 141 1.32 -17.64 -21.58
C GLN A 141 0.57 -18.94 -21.30
N HIS A 142 -0.75 -18.87 -21.13
CA HIS A 142 -1.74 -19.94 -21.33
C HIS A 142 -3.11 -19.27 -21.17
N ILE A 143 -4.07 -19.28 -22.11
CA ILE A 143 -4.45 -20.21 -23.19
C ILE A 143 -4.87 -19.39 -24.41
#